data_AF-A0A949FV16-F1
#
_entry.id   AF-A0A949FV16-F1
#
_cell.length_a   1.000
_cell.length_b   1.000
_cell.length_c   1.000
_cell.angle_alpha   90.00
_cell.angle_beta   90.00
_cell.angle_gamma   90.00
#
_symmetry.space_group_name_H-M   'P 1'
#
loop_
_entity.id
_entity.type
_entity.pdbx_description
1 polymer ?
#
loop_
_entity_poly.entity_id
_entity_poly.type
_entity_poly.pdbx_seq_one_letter_code
_entity_poly.pdbx_strand_id
1 'polypeptide(L)'
;MTPPCVPKFSPSPCPRHYDERLATTTSADFRDSKNHHYVLVEVGWENGRRIYGTLLYIDIIDQRLWIQQDGKEEGIANEFVALGIPKQQIVLGFKPGDRRRVTEFAVS
;
A
#
# COMPACT_ATOMS: atom_id res chain seq x y z
N MET A 1 -32.22 -50.96 -4.16
CA MET A 1 -31.83 -49.93 -3.19
C MET A 1 -30.58 -49.25 -3.71
N THR A 2 -30.71 -48.04 -4.26
CA THR A 2 -29.59 -47.23 -4.75
C THR A 2 -28.82 -46.64 -3.56
N PRO A 3 -27.48 -46.64 -3.57
CA PRO A 3 -26.72 -46.03 -2.48
C PRO A 3 -26.83 -44.50 -2.57
N PRO A 4 -26.73 -43.77 -1.45
CA PRO A 4 -26.85 -42.31 -1.46
C PRO A 4 -25.66 -41.66 -2.18
N CYS A 5 -25.95 -40.63 -3.00
CA CYS A 5 -24.93 -39.74 -3.54
C CYS A 5 -24.26 -38.98 -2.39
N VAL A 6 -22.97 -39.27 -2.15
CA VAL A 6 -22.11 -38.49 -1.26
C VAL A 6 -21.47 -37.37 -2.09
N PRO A 7 -21.50 -36.08 -1.68
CA PRO A 7 -20.76 -35.03 -2.38
C PRO A 7 -19.26 -35.30 -2.22
N LYS A 8 -18.59 -35.68 -3.32
CA LYS A 8 -17.12 -35.74 -3.34
C LYS A 8 -16.57 -34.31 -3.42
N PHE A 9 -16.38 -33.67 -2.27
CA PHE A 9 -15.40 -32.59 -2.17
C PHE A 9 -14.01 -33.22 -2.21
N SER A 10 -13.47 -33.36 -3.42
CA SER A 10 -12.04 -33.59 -3.62
C SER A 10 -11.35 -32.23 -3.68
N PRO A 11 -10.37 -31.93 -2.81
CA PRO A 11 -9.49 -30.79 -3.04
C PRO A 11 -8.55 -31.22 -4.18
N SER A 12 -8.91 -30.93 -5.42
CA SER A 12 -7.94 -31.03 -6.50
C SER A 12 -6.81 -30.05 -6.21
N PRO A 13 -5.54 -30.47 -6.17
CA PRO A 13 -4.42 -29.55 -6.18
C PRO A 13 -4.38 -28.99 -7.59
N CYS A 14 -5.09 -27.89 -7.82
CA CYS A 14 -4.85 -27.11 -9.03
C CYS A 14 -3.39 -26.67 -8.94
N PRO A 15 -2.52 -27.07 -9.88
CA PRO A 15 -1.15 -26.61 -9.84
C PRO A 15 -1.22 -25.10 -10.05
N ARG A 16 -1.00 -24.32 -9.00
CA ARG A 16 -0.57 -22.94 -9.14
C ARG A 16 0.83 -22.97 -9.73
N HIS A 17 0.93 -23.29 -11.02
CA HIS A 17 2.03 -22.81 -11.81
C HIS A 17 1.82 -21.29 -11.88
N TYR A 18 2.45 -20.60 -10.94
CA TYR A 18 2.65 -19.16 -10.98
C TYR A 18 3.48 -18.86 -12.22
N ASP A 19 2.81 -18.49 -13.31
CA ASP A 19 3.51 -17.91 -14.46
C ASP A 19 3.64 -16.41 -14.21
N GLU A 20 4.78 -16.02 -13.64
CA GLU A 20 5.15 -14.62 -13.39
C GLU A 20 5.21 -13.78 -14.69
N ARG A 21 5.06 -14.40 -15.87
CA ARG A 21 5.17 -13.74 -17.18
C ARG A 21 3.89 -13.05 -17.68
N LEU A 22 2.75 -13.16 -16.99
CA LEU A 22 1.49 -12.53 -17.40
C LEU A 22 1.05 -11.34 -16.53
N ALA A 23 1.77 -11.03 -15.43
CA ALA A 23 1.52 -9.82 -14.66
C ALA A 23 2.12 -8.62 -15.39
N THR A 24 1.29 -7.85 -16.09
CA THR A 24 1.69 -6.54 -16.61
C THR A 24 1.34 -5.51 -15.55
N THR A 25 2.27 -5.28 -14.63
CA THR A 25 2.13 -4.29 -13.58
C THR A 25 3.05 -3.12 -13.86
N THR A 26 2.51 -1.90 -13.78
CA THR A 26 3.24 -0.65 -13.99
C THR A 26 3.10 0.21 -12.75
N SER A 27 4.24 0.70 -12.25
CA SER A 27 4.26 1.78 -11.26
C SER A 27 4.00 3.09 -11.97
N ALA A 28 2.95 3.81 -11.57
CA ALA A 28 2.66 5.14 -12.06
C ALA A 28 2.85 6.15 -10.93
N ASP A 29 3.60 7.21 -11.21
CA ASP A 29 3.82 8.32 -10.30
C ASP A 29 2.97 9.54 -10.71
N PHE A 30 2.20 10.05 -9.76
CA PHE A 30 1.42 11.27 -9.91
C PHE A 30 2.02 12.34 -9.01
N ARG A 31 2.45 13.45 -9.62
CA ARG A 31 3.12 14.56 -8.94
C ARG A 31 2.40 15.85 -9.23
N ASP A 32 1.73 16.38 -8.22
CA ASP A 32 1.21 17.74 -8.23
C ASP A 32 2.15 18.62 -7.40
N SER A 33 3.17 19.18 -8.05
CA SER A 33 4.14 20.04 -7.36
C SER A 33 3.55 21.37 -6.90
N LYS A 34 2.38 21.79 -7.43
CA LYS A 34 1.72 23.05 -7.04
C LYS A 34 0.93 22.89 -5.74
N ASN A 35 0.24 21.76 -5.62
CA ASN A 35 -0.56 21.43 -4.43
C ASN A 35 0.17 20.49 -3.45
N HIS A 36 1.40 20.10 -3.80
CA HIS A 36 2.29 19.23 -3.01
C HIS A 36 1.74 17.82 -2.74
N HIS A 37 1.14 17.20 -3.75
CA HIS A 37 0.66 15.82 -3.68
C HIS A 37 1.59 14.89 -4.48
N TYR A 38 2.05 13.82 -3.84
CA TYR A 38 2.97 12.85 -4.42
C TYR A 38 2.43 11.44 -4.19
N VAL A 39 1.97 10.78 -5.26
CA VAL A 39 1.35 9.46 -5.20
C VAL A 39 2.11 8.49 -6.07
N LEU A 40 2.44 7.33 -5.52
CA LEU A 40 2.92 6.17 -6.24
C LEU A 40 1.85 5.09 -6.18
N VAL A 41 1.35 4.70 -7.35
CA VAL A 41 0.34 3.65 -7.48
C VAL A 41 0.88 2.50 -8.31
N GLU A 42 0.46 1.31 -7.94
CA GLU A 42 0.64 0.10 -8.72
C GLU A 42 -0.63 -0.14 -9.55
N VAL A 43 -0.47 -0.25 -10.86
CA VAL A 43 -1.58 -0.35 -11.79
C VAL A 43 -1.27 -1.39 -12.86
N GLY A 44 -2.17 -2.34 -13.07
CA GLY A 44 -1.90 -3.43 -14.00
C GLY A 44 -3.04 -4.38 -14.22
N TRP A 45 -2.73 -5.50 -14.86
CA TRP A 45 -3.63 -6.63 -15.04
C TRP A 45 -2.85 -7.92 -14.80
N GLU A 46 -3.50 -8.87 -14.16
CA GLU A 46 -2.98 -10.21 -13.92
C GLU A 46 -4.12 -11.21 -14.05
N ASN A 47 -4.00 -12.18 -14.96
CA ASN A 47 -5.00 -13.24 -15.18
C ASN A 47 -6.44 -12.71 -15.37
N GLY A 48 -6.60 -11.58 -16.08
CA GLY A 48 -7.89 -10.91 -16.30
C GLY A 48 -8.44 -10.15 -15.08
N ARG A 49 -7.71 -10.14 -13.96
CA ARG A 49 -8.02 -9.35 -12.77
C ARG A 49 -7.30 -8.00 -12.84
N ARG A 50 -8.03 -6.93 -12.50
CA ARG A 50 -7.44 -5.60 -12.35
C ARG A 50 -6.52 -5.56 -11.13
N ILE A 51 -5.29 -5.11 -11.32
CA ILE A 51 -4.38 -4.70 -10.23
C ILE A 51 -4.48 -3.18 -10.10
N TYR A 52 -4.81 -2.72 -8.90
CA TYR A 52 -4.84 -1.31 -8.53
C TYR A 52 -4.58 -1.18 -7.03
N GLY A 53 -3.54 -0.44 -6.65
CA GLY A 53 -3.19 -0.18 -5.26
C GLY A 53 -2.32 1.05 -5.12
N THR A 54 -2.45 1.77 -4.00
CA THR A 54 -1.55 2.88 -3.68
C THR A 54 -0.40 2.35 -2.82
N LEU A 55 0.82 2.42 -3.35
CA LEU A 55 2.03 1.99 -2.66
C LEU A 55 2.52 3.05 -1.68
N LEU A 56 2.43 4.33 -2.09
CA LEU A 56 2.86 5.45 -1.26
C LEU A 56 2.04 6.68 -1.63
N TYR A 57 1.54 7.40 -0.62
CA TYR A 57 0.92 8.70 -0.82
C TYR A 57 1.43 9.67 0.24
N ILE A 58 2.10 10.73 -0.21
CA ILE A 58 2.66 11.79 0.62
C ILE A 58 2.12 13.14 0.18
N ASP A 59 1.73 13.96 1.16
CA ASP A 59 1.48 15.39 0.99
C ASP A 59 2.57 16.21 1.68
N ILE A 60 2.81 17.43 1.20
CA ILE A 60 3.53 18.46 1.98
C ILE A 60 2.52 19.52 2.42
N ILE A 61 2.19 19.53 3.71
CA ILE A 61 1.23 20.45 4.32
C ILE A 61 1.94 21.15 5.46
N ASP A 62 1.86 22.49 5.51
CA ASP A 62 2.53 23.32 6.52
C ASP A 62 4.02 22.98 6.71
N GLN A 63 4.72 22.73 5.58
CA GLN A 63 6.13 22.33 5.52
C GLN A 63 6.46 20.99 6.21
N ARG A 64 5.45 20.15 6.46
CA ARG A 64 5.60 18.81 7.03
C ARG A 64 5.24 17.75 6.00
N LEU A 65 5.90 16.59 6.09
CA LEU A 65 5.60 15.43 5.27
C LEU A 65 4.45 14.64 5.89
N TRP A 66 3.31 14.64 5.22
CA TRP A 66 2.13 13.88 5.62
C TRP A 66 2.06 12.58 4.86
N ILE A 67 2.30 11.47 5.55
CA ILE A 67 2.19 10.13 4.97
C ILE A 67 0.72 9.71 5.04
N GLN A 68 0.01 9.80 3.93
CA GLN A 68 -1.42 9.50 3.82
C GLN A 68 -1.70 8.01 3.61
N GLN A 69 -0.77 7.32 2.96
CA GLN A 69 -0.79 5.88 2.75
C GLN A 69 0.64 5.36 2.68
N ASP A 70 0.91 4.25 3.35
CA ASP A 70 2.21 3.58 3.34
C ASP A 70 2.00 2.08 3.14
N GLY A 71 2.46 1.57 1.99
CA GLY A 71 2.39 0.15 1.63
C GLY A 71 3.60 -0.67 2.07
N LYS A 72 4.61 -0.06 2.72
CA LYS A 72 5.81 -0.79 3.18
C LYS A 72 5.58 -1.41 4.55
N GLU A 73 6.08 -2.64 4.74
CA GLU A 73 6.01 -3.34 6.03
C GLU A 73 6.83 -2.63 7.13
N GLU A 74 8.02 -2.13 6.81
CA GLU A 74 8.92 -1.44 7.76
C GLU A 74 8.56 0.04 7.98
N GLY A 75 7.71 0.59 7.12
CA GLY A 75 7.22 1.97 7.15
C GLY A 75 8.19 3.02 6.61
N ILE A 76 7.75 3.80 5.63
CA ILE A 76 8.53 4.87 4.97
C ILE A 76 8.95 5.98 5.93
N ALA A 77 8.20 6.17 7.03
CA ALA A 77 8.49 7.20 8.03
C ALA A 77 9.87 7.03 8.67
N ASN A 78 10.29 5.79 8.93
CA ASN A 78 11.59 5.49 9.52
C ASN A 78 12.73 5.71 8.52
N GLU A 79 12.50 5.42 7.23
CA GLU A 79 13.45 5.73 6.17
C GLU A 79 13.70 7.23 6.07
N PHE A 80 12.66 8.07 6.15
CA PHE A 80 12.83 9.51 6.17
C PHE A 80 13.65 10.01 7.36
N VAL A 81 13.47 9.40 8.54
CA VAL A 81 14.30 9.71 9.71
C VAL A 81 15.75 9.31 9.49
N ALA A 82 16.01 8.14 8.90
CA ALA A 82 17.35 7.68 8.56
C ALA A 82 18.03 8.60 7.53
N LEU A 83 17.26 9.23 6.64
CA LEU A 83 17.72 10.23 5.69
C LEU A 83 17.90 11.64 6.30
N GLY A 84 17.62 11.80 7.59
CA GLY A 84 17.87 13.04 8.34
C GLY A 84 16.66 13.94 8.55
N ILE A 85 15.45 13.52 8.18
CA ILE A 85 14.23 14.29 8.43
C ILE A 85 13.79 14.10 9.89
N PRO A 86 13.68 15.17 10.70
CA PRO A 86 13.22 15.04 12.08
C PRO A 86 11.83 14.43 12.17
N LYS A 87 11.58 13.58 13.17
CA LYS A 87 10.25 12.98 13.42
C LYS A 87 9.15 14.02 13.57
N GLN A 88 9.50 15.22 14.06
CA GLN A 88 8.59 16.37 14.23
C GLN A 88 8.21 17.07 12.90
N GLN A 89 8.84 16.71 11.78
CA GLN A 89 8.46 17.16 10.44
C GLN A 89 7.66 16.11 9.67
N ILE A 90 7.41 14.94 10.26
CA ILE A 90 6.71 13.83 9.63
C ILE A 90 5.40 13.60 10.38
N VAL A 91 4.29 13.55 9.67
CA VAL A 91 2.94 13.30 10.17
C VAL A 91 2.46 11.97 9.60
N LEU A 92 2.02 11.07 10.48
CA LEU A 92 1.37 9.81 10.07
C LEU A 92 -0.10 10.07 9.73
N GLY A 93 -0.36 10.64 8.56
CA GLY A 93 -1.67 11.04 8.05
C GLY A 93 -2.71 9.92 8.06
N PHE A 94 -2.31 8.69 7.74
CA PHE A 94 -3.17 7.49 7.78
C PHE A 94 -3.67 7.11 9.18
N LYS A 95 -3.05 7.63 10.26
CA LYS A 95 -3.53 7.41 11.63
C LYS A 95 -4.55 8.50 12.01
N PRO A 96 -5.65 8.15 12.72
CA PRO A 96 -6.55 9.15 13.31
C PRO A 96 -5.80 10.12 14.24
N GLY A 97 -6.25 11.37 14.34
CA GLY A 97 -5.56 12.43 15.10
C GLY A 97 -5.20 12.04 16.54
N ASP A 98 -6.12 11.40 17.27
CA ASP A 98 -5.87 10.96 18.66
C ASP A 98 -4.80 9.87 18.75
N ARG A 99 -4.70 9.02 17.72
CA ARG A 99 -3.67 7.98 17.63
C ARG A 99 -2.30 8.56 17.28
N ARG A 100 -2.23 9.74 16.66
CA ARG A 100 -0.94 10.42 16.39
C ARG A 100 -0.31 10.98 17.67
N ARG A 101 -1.10 11.37 18.67
CA ARG A 101 -0.59 11.93 19.94
C ARG A 101 0.26 10.96 20.76
N VAL A 102 0.06 9.65 20.55
CA VAL A 102 0.79 8.58 21.24
C VAL A 102 1.93 8.00 20.41
N THR A 103 2.19 8.56 19.22
CA THR A 103 3.39 8.24 18.44
C THR A 103 4.50 9.24 18.76
N GLU A 104 5.70 8.93 18.28
CA GLU A 104 6.87 9.81 18.37
C GLU A 104 6.97 10.82 17.20
N PHE A 105 5.97 10.83 16.32
CA PHE A 105 5.88 11.69 15.14
C PHE A 105 5.00 12.92 15.41
N ALA A 106 4.96 13.86 14.46
CA ALA A 106 4.09 15.03 14.58
C ALA A 106 2.59 14.66 14.48
N VAL A 107 1.77 15.45 15.16
CA VAL A 107 0.30 15.27 15.22
C VAL A 107 -0.40 15.94 14.03
N SER A 108 0.16 17.07 13.60
CA SER A 108 -0.24 17.90 12.46
C SER A 108 1.00 18.41 11.74
#